data_AF-A0A016XK95-F1
#
_entry.id   AF-A0A016XK95-F1
#
_cell.length_a   1.000
_cell.length_b   1.000
_cell.length_c   1.000
_cell.angle_alpha   90.00
_cell.angle_beta   90.00
_cell.angle_gamma   90.00
#
_symmetry.space_group_name_H-M   'P 1'
#
loop_
_entity.id
_entity.type
_entity.pdbx_description
1 polymer ?
#
loop_
_entity_poly.entity_id
_entity_poly.type
_entity_poly.pdbx_seq_one_letter_code
_entity_poly.pdbx_strand_id
1 'polypeptide(L)'
;MPPSPSRAPASPPAPSPHEPRLARVAAIVADPARSRMLAYLLSGDYASAGELARAASVTPATASGHLAKMLEAQFIACEQRGRHRYYRLADADVAHALESLALVAERGTHEEAWSRPERERLRQARCCYGHLAGALGVRLFGSLLQREGLSPSPEGFDVSEAGRAWLAELGYTPSAPTRKRRYAYRCLDWSERRDHLAGQLADELLQHFLERGWLRRGTGRAVELTPTGVQELLPRLEDSALTMP
;
A
#
# COMPACT_ATOMS: atom_id res chain seq x y z
N MET A 1 42.11 49.86 12.49
CA MET A 1 41.20 48.87 13.12
C MET A 1 41.10 47.69 12.17
N PRO A 2 41.49 46.47 12.56
CA PRO A 2 41.30 45.28 11.73
C PRO A 2 39.81 44.86 11.73
N PRO A 3 39.29 44.28 10.65
CA PRO A 3 37.91 43.77 10.62
C PRO A 3 37.78 42.50 11.48
N SER A 4 36.70 42.43 12.25
CA SER A 4 36.36 41.28 13.09
C SER A 4 36.11 40.03 12.23
N PRO A 5 36.56 38.83 12.67
CA PRO A 5 36.33 37.60 11.92
C PRO A 5 34.84 37.22 11.96
N SER A 6 34.26 37.04 10.77
CA SER A 6 32.91 36.51 10.55
C SER A 6 32.79 35.13 11.19
N ARG A 7 31.86 34.99 12.15
CA ARG A 7 31.57 33.74 12.85
C ARG A 7 30.99 32.74 11.85
N ALA A 8 31.66 31.61 11.64
CA ALA A 8 31.11 30.50 10.84
C ALA A 8 29.77 30.03 11.44
N PRO A 9 28.80 29.61 10.62
CA PRO A 9 27.54 29.09 11.12
C PRO A 9 27.81 27.86 12.00
N ALA A 10 27.23 27.86 13.21
CA ALA A 10 27.35 26.76 14.14
C ALA A 10 26.83 25.47 13.49
N SER A 11 27.58 24.37 13.61
CA SER A 11 27.14 23.05 13.18
C SER A 11 25.80 22.70 13.84
N PRO A 12 24.88 22.05 13.12
CA PRO A 12 23.58 21.70 13.69
C PRO A 12 23.76 20.80 14.92
N PRO A 13 22.95 20.98 15.98
CA PRO A 13 23.03 20.16 17.18
C PRO A 13 22.84 18.69 16.82
N ALA A 14 23.63 17.82 17.46
CA ALA A 14 23.49 16.38 17.30
C ALA A 14 22.05 15.95 17.64
N PRO A 15 21.43 15.03 16.87
CA PRO A 15 20.04 14.65 17.09
C PRO A 15 19.84 14.10 18.49
N SER A 16 18.77 14.55 19.16
CA SER A 16 18.43 14.11 20.50
C SER A 16 18.11 12.60 20.49
N PRO A 17 18.54 11.82 21.50
CA PRO A 17 18.39 10.36 21.51
C PRO A 17 16.93 9.87 21.60
N HIS A 18 15.97 10.80 21.70
CA HIS A 18 14.53 10.54 21.85
C HIS A 18 13.73 10.86 20.58
N GLU A 19 14.30 11.57 19.60
CA GLU A 19 13.60 11.81 18.34
C GLU A 19 13.76 10.62 17.39
N PRO A 20 12.67 10.21 16.69
CA PRO A 20 12.78 9.24 15.62
C PRO A 20 13.85 9.68 14.62
N ARG A 21 14.70 8.75 14.18
CA ARG A 21 15.77 9.03 13.20
C ARG A 21 15.19 9.21 11.79
N LEU A 22 14.30 10.18 11.61
CA LEU A 22 13.53 10.43 10.40
C LEU A 22 14.44 10.73 9.21
N ALA A 23 15.57 11.42 9.43
CA ALA A 23 16.56 11.69 8.39
C ALA A 23 17.10 10.42 7.73
N ARG A 24 17.27 9.32 8.49
CA ARG A 24 17.73 8.03 7.96
C ARG A 24 16.67 7.39 7.07
N VAL A 25 15.41 7.43 7.51
CA VAL A 25 14.25 6.91 6.76
C VAL A 25 14.06 7.72 5.48
N ALA A 26 14.06 9.05 5.58
CA ALA A 26 13.93 9.96 4.44
C ALA A 26 15.05 9.77 3.41
N ALA A 27 16.30 9.56 3.84
CA ALA A 27 17.42 9.31 2.95
C ALA A 27 17.24 8.02 2.11
N ILE A 28 16.56 7.00 2.64
CA ILE A 28 16.24 5.79 1.87
C ILE A 28 15.21 6.09 0.78
N VAL A 29 14.15 6.82 1.12
CA VAL A 29 13.04 7.10 0.18
C VAL A 29 13.43 8.12 -0.88
N ALA A 30 14.24 9.13 -0.55
CA ALA A 30 14.55 10.27 -1.41
C ALA A 30 15.29 9.94 -2.74
N ASP A 31 15.72 8.70 -2.94
CA ASP A 31 16.37 8.26 -4.17
C ASP A 31 15.35 7.72 -5.19
N PRO A 32 15.37 8.19 -6.45
CA PRO A 32 14.38 7.79 -7.46
C PRO A 32 14.36 6.30 -7.79
N ALA A 33 15.49 5.60 -7.73
CA ALA A 33 15.55 4.17 -8.02
C ALA A 33 14.96 3.38 -6.85
N ARG A 34 15.35 3.71 -5.60
CA ARG A 34 14.77 3.08 -4.40
C ARG A 34 13.27 3.34 -4.30
N SER A 35 12.81 4.56 -4.53
CA SER A 35 11.39 4.89 -4.57
C SER A 35 10.61 4.03 -5.56
N ARG A 36 11.14 3.82 -6.78
CA ARG A 36 10.50 2.95 -7.78
C ARG A 36 10.49 1.47 -7.38
N MET A 37 11.56 0.97 -6.76
CA MET A 37 11.59 -0.40 -6.22
C MET A 37 10.59 -0.58 -5.08
N LEU A 38 10.52 0.36 -4.13
CA LEU A 38 9.57 0.33 -3.02
C LEU A 38 8.13 0.42 -3.53
N ALA A 39 7.88 1.28 -4.53
CA ALA A 39 6.59 1.36 -5.22
C ALA A 39 6.22 0.05 -5.92
N TYR A 40 7.18 -0.68 -6.50
CA TYR A 40 6.93 -2.00 -7.06
C TYR A 40 6.54 -3.00 -5.97
N LEU A 41 7.27 -3.04 -4.85
CA LEU A 41 7.03 -3.97 -3.74
C LEU A 41 5.72 -3.70 -2.98
N LEU A 42 5.18 -2.49 -3.06
CA LEU A 42 3.84 -2.18 -2.56
C LEU A 42 2.74 -3.01 -3.26
N SER A 43 2.98 -3.63 -4.42
CA SER A 43 1.99 -4.58 -4.98
C SER A 43 1.75 -5.82 -4.09
N GLY A 44 2.53 -6.01 -3.02
CA GLY A 44 2.37 -7.08 -2.04
C GLY A 44 3.06 -8.39 -2.43
N ASP A 45 3.69 -8.44 -3.61
CA ASP A 45 4.32 -9.64 -4.13
C ASP A 45 5.83 -9.70 -3.83
N TYR A 46 6.37 -10.91 -3.77
CA TYR A 46 7.82 -11.14 -3.74
C TYR A 46 8.42 -10.80 -5.11
N ALA A 47 9.52 -10.05 -5.13
CA ALA A 47 10.22 -9.68 -6.36
C ALA A 47 11.68 -10.11 -6.33
N SER A 48 12.20 -10.60 -7.44
CA SER A 48 13.62 -10.84 -7.65
C SER A 48 14.39 -9.52 -7.81
N ALA A 49 15.71 -9.55 -7.56
CA ALA A 49 16.57 -8.40 -7.83
C ALA A 49 16.48 -7.91 -9.30
N GLY A 50 16.30 -8.83 -10.25
CA GLY A 50 16.17 -8.50 -11.68
C GLY A 50 14.85 -7.81 -12.02
N GLU A 51 13.75 -8.18 -11.38
CA GLU A 51 12.47 -7.46 -11.50
C GLU A 51 12.58 -6.05 -10.95
N LEU A 52 13.18 -5.88 -9.78
CA LEU A 52 13.37 -4.57 -9.14
C LEU A 52 14.33 -3.68 -9.94
N ALA A 53 15.39 -4.25 -10.51
CA ALA A 53 16.29 -3.53 -11.42
C ALA A 53 15.55 -2.98 -12.65
N ARG A 54 14.68 -3.80 -13.27
CA ARG A 54 13.85 -3.39 -14.40
C ARG A 54 12.86 -2.29 -14.02
N ALA A 55 12.14 -2.47 -12.90
CA ALA A 55 11.17 -1.50 -12.39
C ALA A 55 11.81 -0.13 -12.11
N ALA A 56 13.06 -0.12 -11.65
CA ALA A 56 13.83 1.09 -11.40
C ALA A 56 14.71 1.54 -12.57
N SER A 57 14.65 0.86 -13.71
CA SER A 57 15.45 1.18 -14.92
C SER A 57 16.95 1.36 -14.62
N VAL A 58 17.52 0.47 -13.80
CA VAL A 58 18.93 0.49 -13.39
C VAL A 58 19.61 -0.85 -13.68
N THR A 59 20.94 -0.85 -13.68
CA THR A 59 21.72 -2.08 -13.86
C THR A 59 21.57 -3.03 -12.65
N PRO A 60 21.78 -4.35 -12.81
CA PRO A 60 21.79 -5.29 -11.69
C PRO A 60 22.79 -4.95 -10.58
N ALA A 61 23.95 -4.40 -10.94
CA ALA A 61 24.97 -3.97 -9.98
C ALA A 61 24.47 -2.78 -9.14
N THR A 62 23.91 -1.76 -9.80
CA THR A 62 23.29 -0.60 -9.14
C THR A 62 22.12 -1.04 -8.24
N ALA A 63 21.27 -1.94 -8.74
CA ALA A 63 20.16 -2.47 -7.96
C ALA A 63 20.62 -3.19 -6.69
N SER A 64 21.67 -4.01 -6.78
CA SER A 64 22.22 -4.72 -5.61
C SER A 64 22.67 -3.76 -4.51
N GLY A 65 23.31 -2.64 -4.87
CA GLY A 65 23.70 -1.60 -3.92
C GLY A 65 22.50 -0.90 -3.27
N HIS A 66 21.43 -0.64 -4.03
CA HIS A 66 20.19 -0.10 -3.48
C HIS A 66 19.49 -1.09 -2.53
N LEU A 67 19.41 -2.37 -2.90
CA LEU A 67 18.80 -3.42 -2.08
C LEU A 67 19.56 -3.61 -0.77
N ALA A 68 20.89 -3.57 -0.80
CA ALA A 68 21.71 -3.63 0.42
C ALA A 68 21.38 -2.48 1.39
N LYS A 69 21.32 -1.24 0.89
CA LYS A 69 20.94 -0.07 1.71
C LYS A 69 19.53 -0.17 2.29
N MET A 70 18.58 -0.68 1.50
CA MET A 70 17.19 -0.85 1.96
C MET A 70 17.05 -1.99 2.98
N LEU A 71 17.82 -3.07 2.85
CA LEU A 71 17.90 -4.15 3.84
C LEU A 71 18.50 -3.65 5.16
N GLU A 72 19.61 -2.92 5.10
CA GLU A 72 20.28 -2.33 6.28
C GLU A 72 19.36 -1.36 7.02
N ALA A 73 18.52 -0.64 6.29
CA ALA A 73 17.51 0.25 6.85
C ALA A 73 16.19 -0.43 7.20
N GLN A 74 16.06 -1.75 7.03
CA GLN A 74 14.86 -2.55 7.33
C GLN A 74 13.59 -2.10 6.59
N PHE A 75 13.74 -1.52 5.40
CA PHE A 75 12.59 -1.21 4.52
C PHE A 75 12.10 -2.46 3.79
N ILE A 76 13.00 -3.39 3.53
CA ILE A 76 12.71 -4.64 2.82
C ILE A 76 13.24 -5.83 3.61
N ALA A 77 12.62 -6.98 3.39
CA ALA A 77 13.12 -8.28 3.82
C ALA A 77 13.53 -9.10 2.60
N CYS A 78 14.53 -9.97 2.77
CA CYS A 78 14.98 -10.90 1.76
C CYS A 78 14.72 -12.33 2.22
N GLU A 79 14.09 -13.12 1.34
CA GLU A 79 13.89 -14.56 1.53
C GLU A 79 14.68 -15.31 0.47
N GLN A 80 15.44 -16.32 0.89
CA GLN A 80 16.13 -17.21 -0.03
C GLN A 80 15.22 -18.38 -0.40
N ARG A 81 14.91 -18.51 -1.70
CA ARG A 81 14.17 -19.65 -2.24
C ARG A 81 15.03 -20.35 -3.29
N GLY A 82 15.63 -21.47 -2.88
CA GLY A 82 16.62 -22.18 -3.67
C GLY A 82 17.84 -21.30 -3.99
N ARG A 83 18.16 -21.15 -5.28
CA ARG A 83 19.31 -20.35 -5.75
C ARG A 83 18.99 -18.86 -5.88
N HIS A 84 17.73 -18.46 -5.73
CA HIS A 84 17.29 -17.10 -5.95
C HIS A 84 16.93 -16.40 -4.64
N ARG A 85 17.16 -15.08 -4.62
CA ARG A 85 16.75 -14.19 -3.54
C ARG A 85 15.54 -13.40 -3.99
N TYR A 86 14.54 -13.37 -3.13
CA TYR A 86 13.30 -12.63 -3.33
C TYR A 86 13.15 -11.59 -2.23
N TYR A 87 12.66 -10.42 -2.61
CA TYR A 87 12.52 -9.26 -1.74
C TYR A 87 11.04 -8.90 -1.60
N ARG A 88 10.68 -8.42 -0.42
CA ARG A 88 9.37 -7.85 -0.10
C ARG A 88 9.54 -6.66 0.84
N LEU A 89 8.51 -5.84 1.04
CA LEU A 89 8.54 -4.89 2.15
C LEU A 89 8.74 -5.65 3.47
N ALA A 90 9.46 -5.03 4.40
CA ALA A 90 9.79 -5.67 5.68
C ALA A 90 8.52 -6.07 6.44
N ASP A 91 7.54 -5.18 6.47
CA ASP A 91 6.27 -5.34 7.15
C ASP A 91 5.22 -4.34 6.62
N ALA A 92 4.03 -4.37 7.24
CA ALA A 92 2.92 -3.47 6.91
C ALA A 92 3.15 -2.03 7.38
N ASP A 93 4.01 -1.79 8.38
CA ASP A 93 4.26 -0.44 8.89
C ASP A 93 5.11 0.36 7.91
N VAL A 94 6.09 -0.29 7.26
CA VAL A 94 6.82 0.30 6.13
C VAL A 94 5.86 0.64 4.98
N ALA A 95 4.92 -0.26 4.66
CA ALA A 95 3.92 0.01 3.62
C ALA A 95 3.08 1.25 3.96
N HIS A 96 2.53 1.33 5.17
CA HIS A 96 1.76 2.50 5.61
C HIS A 96 2.56 3.80 5.60
N ALA A 97 3.83 3.76 5.99
CA ALA A 97 4.69 4.94 5.96
C ALA A 97 4.91 5.42 4.53
N LEU A 98 5.13 4.51 3.57
CA LEU A 98 5.28 4.85 2.16
C LEU A 98 3.99 5.45 1.57
N GLU A 99 2.83 4.87 1.88
CA GLU A 99 1.54 5.42 1.47
C GLU A 99 1.27 6.80 2.09
N SER A 100 1.67 7.00 3.35
CA SER A 100 1.58 8.30 4.03
C SER A 100 2.50 9.36 3.40
N LEU A 101 3.67 8.97 2.90
CA LEU A 101 4.56 9.87 2.16
C LEU A 101 4.01 10.18 0.77
N ALA A 102 3.38 9.20 0.10
CA ALA A 102 2.68 9.43 -1.17
C ALA A 102 1.53 10.44 -1.00
N LEU A 103 0.76 10.33 0.09
CA LEU A 103 -0.25 11.32 0.49
C LEU A 103 0.32 12.74 0.57
N VAL A 104 1.52 12.90 1.14
CA VAL A 104 2.18 14.21 1.25
C VAL A 104 2.68 14.69 -0.11
N ALA A 105 3.27 13.80 -0.91
CA ALA A 105 3.80 14.13 -2.23
C ALA A 105 2.70 14.56 -3.22
N GLU A 106 1.49 14.03 -3.09
CA GLU A 106 0.34 14.39 -3.93
C GLU A 106 -0.48 15.57 -3.36
N ARG A 107 -0.05 16.23 -2.26
CA ARG A 107 -0.68 17.48 -1.80
C ARG A 107 -0.38 18.59 -2.81
N GLY A 108 -1.37 18.97 -3.60
CA GLY A 108 -1.29 20.10 -4.53
C GLY A 108 -1.02 19.74 -5.99
N THR A 109 -1.01 18.45 -6.35
CA THR A 109 -1.09 18.05 -7.76
C THR A 109 -2.51 18.31 -8.26
N HIS A 110 -2.65 19.26 -9.20
CA HIS A 110 -3.93 19.61 -9.83
C HIS A 110 -4.62 18.35 -10.39
N GLU A 111 -5.96 18.33 -10.39
CA GLU A 111 -6.80 17.27 -10.98
C GLU A 111 -6.34 16.86 -12.41
N GLU A 112 -5.73 17.79 -13.15
CA GLU A 112 -5.11 17.55 -14.46
C GLU A 112 -4.01 16.47 -14.45
N ALA A 113 -3.20 16.36 -13.40
CA ALA A 113 -2.19 15.30 -13.29
C ALA A 113 -2.83 13.90 -13.21
N TRP A 114 -4.03 13.81 -12.66
CA TRP A 114 -4.81 12.58 -12.50
C TRP A 114 -5.61 12.18 -13.74
N SER A 115 -5.85 13.13 -14.66
CA SER A 115 -6.50 12.86 -15.95
C SER A 115 -5.73 11.90 -16.87
N ARG A 116 -4.45 11.61 -16.57
CA ARG A 116 -3.65 10.66 -17.35
C ARG A 116 -4.20 9.24 -17.15
N PRO A 117 -4.43 8.46 -18.23
CA PRO A 117 -5.05 7.13 -18.13
C PRO A 117 -4.37 6.16 -17.16
N GLU A 118 -3.05 6.25 -16.99
CA GLU A 118 -2.28 5.40 -16.09
C GLU A 118 -2.55 5.71 -14.61
N ARG A 119 -2.71 7.00 -14.27
CA ARG A 119 -3.04 7.44 -12.91
C ARG A 119 -4.52 7.20 -12.60
N GLU A 120 -5.39 7.38 -13.59
CA GLU A 120 -6.81 7.06 -13.46
C GLU A 120 -7.03 5.57 -13.18
N ARG A 121 -6.30 4.66 -13.84
CA ARG A 121 -6.37 3.22 -13.53
C ARG A 121 -6.00 2.91 -12.07
N LEU A 122 -4.92 3.51 -11.57
CA LEU A 122 -4.48 3.33 -10.18
C LEU A 122 -5.47 3.92 -9.18
N ARG A 123 -6.14 5.00 -9.55
CA ARG A 123 -7.21 5.61 -8.76
C ARG A 123 -8.45 4.72 -8.72
N GLN A 124 -8.84 4.13 -9.85
CA GLN A 124 -10.01 3.27 -9.93
C GLN A 124 -9.85 2.01 -9.06
N ALA A 125 -8.75 1.28 -9.24
CA ALA A 125 -8.45 0.09 -8.46
C ALA A 125 -6.95 -0.27 -8.50
N ARG A 126 -6.38 -0.57 -7.34
CA ARG A 126 -4.98 -1.00 -7.21
C ARG A 126 -4.77 -1.91 -6.02
N CYS A 127 -3.63 -2.58 -5.97
CA CYS A 127 -3.12 -3.23 -4.77
C CYS A 127 -2.36 -2.21 -3.92
N CYS A 128 -2.80 -1.98 -2.69
CA CYS A 128 -2.13 -1.10 -1.75
C CYS A 128 -0.88 -1.76 -1.15
N TYR A 129 -1.07 -2.79 -0.32
CA TYR A 129 -0.06 -3.75 0.10
C TYR A 129 -0.74 -5.08 0.47
N GLY A 130 -1.02 -5.89 -0.54
CA GLY A 130 -1.75 -7.15 -0.41
C GLY A 130 -3.27 -7.02 -0.48
N HIS A 131 -3.82 -5.81 -0.38
CA HIS A 131 -5.26 -5.54 -0.32
C HIS A 131 -5.72 -4.50 -1.35
N LEU A 132 -7.02 -4.55 -1.67
CA LEU A 132 -7.65 -3.71 -2.69
C LEU A 132 -7.83 -2.27 -2.19
N ALA A 133 -7.37 -1.32 -3.00
CA ALA A 133 -7.44 0.11 -2.78
C ALA A 133 -7.91 0.84 -4.04
N GLY A 134 -7.93 2.17 -4.01
CA GLY A 134 -8.59 3.03 -4.98
C GLY A 134 -10.10 3.10 -4.73
N ALA A 135 -10.81 3.72 -5.67
CA ALA A 135 -12.25 3.90 -5.62
C ALA A 135 -13.00 2.57 -5.33
N LEU A 136 -12.55 1.46 -5.93
CA LEU A 136 -13.15 0.15 -5.69
C LEU A 136 -12.88 -0.39 -4.27
N GLY A 137 -11.66 -0.21 -3.74
CA GLY A 137 -11.31 -0.64 -2.37
C GLY A 137 -12.06 0.16 -1.30
N VAL A 138 -12.19 1.48 -1.50
CA VAL A 138 -13.00 2.35 -0.65
C VAL A 138 -14.48 1.95 -0.72
N ARG A 139 -14.98 1.65 -1.92
CA ARG A 139 -16.36 1.21 -2.13
C ARG A 139 -16.67 -0.12 -1.43
N LEU A 140 -15.76 -1.09 -1.53
CA LEU A 140 -15.85 -2.37 -0.83
C LEU A 140 -15.94 -2.16 0.68
N PHE A 141 -15.04 -1.34 1.24
CA PHE A 141 -15.03 -1.07 2.67
C PHE A 141 -16.29 -0.33 3.13
N GLY A 142 -16.73 0.68 2.39
CA GLY A 142 -17.99 1.38 2.69
C GLY A 142 -19.21 0.45 2.65
N SER A 143 -19.26 -0.47 1.68
CA SER A 143 -20.34 -1.46 1.58
C SER A 143 -20.42 -2.37 2.81
N LEU A 144 -19.27 -2.79 3.33
CA LEU A 144 -19.16 -3.56 4.57
C LEU A 144 -19.63 -2.76 5.79
N LEU A 145 -19.25 -1.48 5.88
CA LEU A 145 -19.67 -0.62 7.00
C LEU A 145 -21.17 -0.30 6.97
N GLN A 146 -21.72 0.03 5.80
CA GLN A 146 -23.14 0.36 5.62
C GLN A 146 -24.06 -0.82 5.97
N ARG A 147 -23.60 -2.05 5.75
CA ARG A 147 -24.31 -3.29 6.08
C ARG A 147 -24.11 -3.76 7.52
N GLU A 148 -23.40 -2.97 8.34
CA GLU A 148 -22.94 -3.41 9.67
C GLU A 148 -22.17 -4.75 9.60
N GLY A 149 -21.50 -5.00 8.47
CA GLY A 149 -20.77 -6.23 8.19
C GLY A 149 -19.48 -6.37 8.98
N LEU A 150 -19.05 -5.29 9.64
CA LEU A 150 -17.87 -5.23 10.49
C LEU A 150 -18.25 -4.75 11.88
N SER A 151 -17.81 -5.47 12.90
CA SER A 151 -17.93 -5.09 14.30
C SER A 151 -16.59 -4.53 14.82
N PRO A 152 -16.58 -3.42 15.57
CA PRO A 152 -15.35 -2.89 16.15
C PRO A 152 -14.64 -3.90 17.05
N SER A 153 -13.31 -3.95 16.96
CA SER A 153 -12.44 -4.72 17.84
C SER A 153 -11.25 -3.87 18.30
N PRO A 154 -10.51 -4.24 19.36
CA PRO A 154 -9.39 -3.44 19.86
C PRO A 154 -8.30 -3.15 18.82
N GLU A 155 -8.12 -4.04 17.83
CA GLU A 155 -7.10 -3.91 16.78
C GLU A 155 -7.68 -3.46 15.42
N GLY A 156 -8.97 -3.14 15.36
CA GLY A 156 -9.67 -2.69 14.16
C GLY A 156 -11.10 -3.21 14.09
N PHE A 157 -11.33 -4.26 13.29
CA PHE A 157 -12.63 -4.87 13.10
C PHE A 157 -12.57 -6.41 13.08
N ASP A 158 -13.68 -7.02 13.46
CA ASP A 158 -14.02 -8.40 13.17
C ASP A 158 -15.21 -8.45 12.20
N VAL A 159 -15.42 -9.58 11.52
CA VAL A 159 -16.59 -9.77 10.65
C VAL A 159 -17.81 -10.08 11.52
N SER A 160 -18.89 -9.33 11.35
CA SER A 160 -20.17 -9.59 12.03
C SER A 160 -20.91 -10.76 11.40
N GLU A 161 -22.05 -11.17 11.98
CA GLU A 161 -22.90 -12.20 11.35
C GLU A 161 -23.49 -11.72 10.02
N ALA A 162 -23.93 -10.45 9.95
CA ALA A 162 -24.38 -9.82 8.73
C ALA A 162 -23.26 -9.78 7.67
N GLY A 163 -22.03 -9.51 8.09
CA GLY A 163 -20.86 -9.52 7.22
C GLY A 163 -20.58 -10.91 6.67
N ARG A 164 -20.64 -11.95 7.51
CA ARG A 164 -20.48 -13.35 7.06
C ARG A 164 -21.55 -13.74 6.04
N ALA A 165 -22.81 -13.38 6.28
CA ALA A 165 -23.90 -13.65 5.34
C ALA A 165 -23.65 -12.98 3.98
N TRP A 166 -23.31 -11.70 3.98
CA TRP A 166 -23.03 -10.96 2.73
C TRP A 166 -21.78 -11.46 2.00
N LEU A 167 -20.72 -11.82 2.73
CA LEU A 167 -19.53 -12.44 2.15
C LEU A 167 -19.85 -13.80 1.53
N ALA A 168 -20.74 -14.58 2.14
CA ALA A 168 -21.19 -15.85 1.57
C ALA A 168 -21.96 -15.66 0.25
N GLU A 169 -22.71 -14.56 0.07
CA GLU A 169 -23.34 -14.21 -1.22
C GLU A 169 -22.31 -13.90 -2.32
N LEU A 170 -21.11 -13.43 -1.93
CA LEU A 170 -19.95 -13.28 -2.83
C LEU A 170 -19.24 -14.63 -3.07
N GLY A 171 -19.67 -15.69 -2.42
CA GLY A 171 -19.05 -17.02 -2.44
C GLY A 171 -17.75 -17.09 -1.64
N TYR A 172 -17.59 -16.23 -0.62
CA TYR A 172 -16.40 -16.17 0.22
C TYR A 172 -16.74 -16.46 1.68
N THR A 173 -15.97 -17.35 2.31
CA THR A 173 -16.06 -17.63 3.74
C THR A 173 -14.77 -17.13 4.41
N PRO A 174 -14.84 -16.11 5.28
CA PRO A 174 -13.65 -15.55 5.90
C PRO A 174 -12.96 -16.56 6.82
N SER A 175 -11.64 -16.62 6.74
CA SER A 175 -10.86 -17.45 7.66
C SER A 175 -10.78 -16.80 9.05
N ALA A 176 -10.45 -17.61 10.06
CA ALA A 176 -10.30 -17.13 11.42
C ALA A 176 -9.09 -16.17 11.56
N PRO A 177 -9.19 -15.13 12.41
CA PRO A 177 -8.08 -14.24 12.71
C PRO A 177 -6.82 -15.01 13.17
N THR A 178 -5.68 -14.70 12.56
CA THR A 178 -4.39 -15.25 12.99
C THR A 178 -3.63 -14.27 13.88
N ARG A 179 -2.75 -14.77 14.76
CA ARG A 179 -1.91 -13.91 15.62
C ARG A 179 -0.73 -13.24 14.89
N LYS A 180 -0.52 -13.53 13.60
CA LYS A 180 0.67 -13.07 12.86
C LYS A 180 0.54 -11.64 12.35
N ARG A 181 -0.69 -11.16 12.14
CA ARG A 181 -1.00 -9.84 11.57
C ARG A 181 -2.43 -9.45 11.95
N ARG A 182 -2.71 -8.15 11.95
CA ARG A 182 -4.07 -7.62 12.19
C ARG A 182 -5.08 -8.20 11.20
N TYR A 183 -6.27 -8.52 11.71
CA TYR A 183 -7.30 -9.19 10.94
C TYR A 183 -7.98 -8.25 9.92
N ALA A 184 -8.53 -7.14 10.40
CA ALA A 184 -9.15 -6.13 9.55
C ALA A 184 -9.03 -4.74 10.22
N TYR A 185 -8.58 -3.72 9.48
CA TYR A 185 -8.43 -2.35 10.00
C TYR A 185 -8.49 -1.31 8.87
N ARG A 186 -8.56 -0.02 9.24
CA ARG A 186 -8.60 1.11 8.29
C ARG A 186 -7.21 1.42 7.74
N CYS A 187 -7.13 1.58 6.43
CA CYS A 187 -5.94 2.09 5.75
C CYS A 187 -6.33 3.26 4.84
N LEU A 188 -5.65 4.38 4.99
CA LEU A 188 -6.04 5.63 4.30
C LEU A 188 -5.62 5.58 2.83
N ASP A 189 -6.61 5.61 1.94
CA ASP A 189 -6.37 5.71 0.51
C ASP A 189 -5.86 7.11 0.14
N TRP A 190 -4.72 7.19 -0.53
CA TRP A 190 -4.16 8.47 -0.93
C TRP A 190 -4.82 9.12 -2.14
N SER A 191 -5.36 8.32 -3.07
CA SER A 191 -6.03 8.83 -4.26
C SER A 191 -7.45 9.28 -3.95
N GLU A 192 -8.15 8.57 -3.06
CA GLU A 192 -9.52 8.87 -2.66
C GLU A 192 -9.63 9.70 -1.37
N ARG A 193 -8.54 9.80 -0.60
CA ARG A 193 -8.49 10.46 0.72
C ARG A 193 -9.55 9.92 1.69
N ARG A 194 -9.84 8.62 1.58
CA ARG A 194 -10.85 7.88 2.35
C ARG A 194 -10.27 6.54 2.78
N ASP A 195 -10.76 6.00 3.88
CA ASP A 195 -10.31 4.69 4.33
C ASP A 195 -10.77 3.57 3.38
N HIS A 196 -9.90 2.60 3.14
CA HIS A 196 -10.23 1.27 2.63
C HIS A 196 -9.87 0.20 3.66
N LEU A 197 -10.27 -1.05 3.39
CA LEU A 197 -9.98 -2.18 4.26
C LEU A 197 -8.55 -2.67 4.06
N ALA A 198 -7.85 -2.97 5.16
CA ALA A 198 -6.55 -3.62 5.17
C ALA A 198 -6.52 -4.74 6.22
N GLY A 199 -5.51 -5.61 6.14
CA GLY A 199 -5.34 -6.76 7.05
C GLY A 199 -5.63 -8.09 6.37
N GLN A 200 -5.58 -9.17 7.17
CA GLN A 200 -5.79 -10.54 6.68
C GLN A 200 -7.06 -10.69 5.82
N LEU A 201 -8.20 -10.17 6.29
CA LEU A 201 -9.47 -10.25 5.56
C LEU A 201 -9.40 -9.53 4.21
N ALA A 202 -8.77 -8.35 4.17
CA ALA A 202 -8.64 -7.57 2.95
C ALA A 202 -7.76 -8.25 1.89
N ASP A 203 -6.68 -8.89 2.34
CA ASP A 203 -5.80 -9.66 1.48
C ASP A 203 -6.53 -10.87 0.88
N GLU A 204 -7.28 -11.59 1.71
CA GLU A 204 -8.06 -12.75 1.29
C GLU A 204 -9.16 -12.38 0.31
N LEU A 205 -9.85 -11.25 0.52
CA LEU A 205 -10.85 -10.73 -0.42
C LEU A 205 -10.24 -10.38 -1.77
N LEU A 206 -9.07 -9.72 -1.79
CA LEU A 206 -8.39 -9.43 -3.06
C LEU A 206 -8.05 -10.74 -3.80
N GLN A 207 -7.51 -11.75 -3.11
CA GLN A 207 -7.23 -13.04 -3.74
C GLN A 207 -8.50 -13.72 -4.26
N HIS A 208 -9.57 -13.75 -3.46
CA HIS A 208 -10.86 -14.32 -3.86
C HIS A 208 -11.40 -13.66 -5.13
N PHE A 209 -11.34 -12.33 -5.24
CA PHE A 209 -11.81 -11.61 -6.42
C PHE A 209 -10.95 -11.85 -7.66
N LEU A 210 -9.64 -12.06 -7.49
CA LEU A 210 -8.74 -12.48 -8.57
C LEU A 210 -9.05 -13.91 -9.03
N GLU A 211 -9.25 -14.84 -8.09
CA GLU A 211 -9.57 -16.25 -8.35
C GLU A 211 -10.93 -16.43 -9.03
N ARG A 212 -11.93 -15.64 -8.64
CA ARG A 212 -13.25 -15.58 -9.28
C ARG A 212 -13.20 -14.93 -10.67
N GLY A 213 -12.07 -14.35 -11.05
CA GLY A 213 -11.91 -13.61 -12.31
C GLY A 213 -12.70 -12.31 -12.37
N TRP A 214 -13.17 -11.79 -11.22
CA TRP A 214 -13.84 -10.49 -11.14
C TRP A 214 -12.85 -9.34 -11.25
N LEU A 215 -11.64 -9.56 -10.73
CA LEU A 215 -10.50 -8.68 -10.89
C LEU A 215 -9.40 -9.39 -11.66
N ARG A 216 -8.56 -8.62 -12.33
CA ARG A 216 -7.29 -9.09 -12.91
C ARG A 216 -6.16 -8.13 -12.55
N ARG A 217 -4.93 -8.64 -12.45
CA ARG A 217 -3.76 -7.79 -12.25
C ARG A 217 -3.45 -7.03 -13.54
N GLY A 218 -3.29 -5.71 -13.43
CA GLY A 218 -2.84 -4.83 -14.49
C GLY A 218 -1.33 -4.61 -14.46
N THR A 219 -0.86 -3.50 -15.01
CA THR A 219 0.55 -3.12 -14.95
C THR A 219 0.92 -2.54 -13.58
N GLY A 220 2.04 -3.00 -13.02
CA GLY A 220 2.52 -2.56 -11.71
C GLY A 220 1.52 -2.90 -10.60
N ARG A 221 1.01 -1.86 -9.92
CA ARG A 221 0.05 -2.00 -8.82
C ARG A 221 -1.42 -1.99 -9.27
N ALA A 222 -1.70 -1.69 -10.53
CA ALA A 222 -3.08 -1.57 -11.01
C ALA A 222 -3.80 -2.92 -10.91
N VAL A 223 -5.07 -2.86 -10.53
CA VAL A 223 -5.99 -3.99 -10.56
C VAL A 223 -7.18 -3.56 -11.40
N GLU A 224 -7.62 -4.40 -12.32
CA GLU A 224 -8.65 -4.04 -13.28
C GLU A 224 -9.91 -4.87 -13.03
N LEU A 225 -11.06 -4.19 -13.02
CA LEU A 225 -12.36 -4.83 -13.01
C LEU A 225 -12.59 -5.48 -14.37
N THR A 226 -12.87 -6.79 -14.38
CA THR A 226 -13.16 -7.52 -15.61
C THR A 226 -14.64 -7.32 -16.02
N PRO A 227 -15.03 -7.67 -17.25
CA PRO A 227 -16.46 -7.66 -17.63
C PRO A 227 -17.34 -8.48 -16.68
N THR A 228 -16.85 -9.64 -16.22
CA THR A 228 -17.52 -10.45 -15.21
C THR A 228 -17.60 -9.75 -13.86
N GLY A 229 -16.53 -9.07 -13.43
CA GLY A 229 -16.53 -8.25 -12.22
C GLY A 229 -17.53 -7.10 -12.27
N VAL A 230 -17.72 -6.46 -13.43
CA VAL A 230 -18.75 -5.43 -13.63
C VAL A 230 -20.16 -6.02 -13.45
N GLN A 231 -20.38 -7.25 -13.90
CA GLN A 231 -21.70 -7.90 -13.84
C GLN A 231 -21.98 -8.53 -12.46
N GLU A 232 -20.96 -9.07 -11.81
CA GLU A 232 -21.12 -9.87 -10.58
C GLU A 232 -20.63 -9.12 -9.32
N LEU A 233 -19.46 -8.50 -9.35
CA LEU A 233 -18.93 -7.84 -8.16
C LEU A 233 -19.58 -6.47 -7.94
N LEU A 234 -19.58 -5.63 -8.97
CA LEU A 234 -19.96 -4.22 -8.84
C LEU A 234 -21.41 -4.01 -8.32
N PRO A 235 -22.43 -4.77 -8.75
CA PRO A 235 -23.80 -4.59 -8.25
C PRO A 235 -23.97 -4.98 -6.77
N ARG A 236 -23.03 -5.75 -6.21
CA ARG A 236 -23.02 -6.14 -4.80
C ARG A 236 -22.31 -5.12 -3.92
N LEU A 237 -21.61 -4.14 -4.52
CA LEU A 237 -20.97 -3.04 -3.82
C LEU A 237 -21.87 -1.80 -3.92
N GLU A 238 -22.22 -1.22 -2.77
CA GLU A 238 -22.94 0.04 -2.76
C GLU A 238 -22.07 1.19 -3.23
N ASP A 239 -22.66 2.18 -3.92
CA ASP A 239 -21.97 3.43 -4.20
C ASP A 239 -21.64 4.11 -2.88
N SER A 240 -20.34 4.15 -2.54
CA SER A 240 -19.82 4.79 -1.33
C SER A 240 -20.00 6.32 -1.31
N ALA A 241 -20.77 6.88 -2.24
CA ALA A 241 -21.18 8.27 -2.24
C ALA A 241 -22.48 8.40 -1.45
N LEU A 242 -22.45 8.22 -0.13
CA LEU A 242 -23.43 8.80 0.82
C LEU A 242 -22.94 8.58 2.27
N THR A 243 -22.50 9.70 2.85
CA THR A 243 -22.78 10.15 4.23
C THR A 243 -22.30 9.30 5.40
N MET A 244 -21.28 9.79 6.11
CA MET A 244 -21.27 9.82 7.58
C MET A 244 -20.77 11.21 8.04
N PRO A 245 -21.36 11.80 9.09
CA PRO A 245 -21.22 13.20 9.50
C PRO A 245 -19.82 13.59 9.99
#